data_AF-A0A5M3MDY1-F1
#
_entry.id   AF-A0A5M3MDY1-F1
#
_cell.length_a   1.000
_cell.length_b   1.000
_cell.length_c   1.000
_cell.angle_alpha   90.00
_cell.angle_beta   90.00
_cell.angle_gamma   90.00
#
_symmetry.space_group_name_H-M   'P 1'
#
loop_
_entity.id
_entity.type
_entity.pdbx_description
1 polymer ?
#
loop_
_entity_poly.entity_id
_entity_poly.type
_entity_poly.pdbx_seq_one_letter_code
_entity_poly.pdbx_strand_id
1 'polypeptide(L)'
;RNLVVCIDGTSKKFGSKNTNVIRLYEQVRKSEQQLTYYASGIGTYARPSWRSLTYWKQKLLYKRIDLAIAWNLETVIMDVYRWLADNYRQGDKIYLYGFSRGAYQARAVAGMIDKVGLLFPGNNVQIPFAFELYASLDSSSRHKNIERNKLAERFKDTFCHPNVSVHFLGAWDTVSSVGFTGETLPATRSCAHIKIFRHALALDERRVKFLPEYV
;
A
#
# COMPACT_ATOMS: atom_id res chain seq x y z
N ARG A 1 -0.22 -9.65 -20.41
CA ARG A 1 -0.12 -10.64 -19.31
C ARG A 1 -0.82 -10.08 -18.07
N ASN A 2 -0.92 -10.86 -17.00
CA ASN A 2 -1.48 -10.43 -15.72
C ASN A 2 -0.35 -10.33 -14.67
N LEU A 3 -0.33 -9.24 -13.90
CA LEU A 3 0.50 -9.07 -12.72
C LEU A 3 -0.41 -9.10 -11.48
N VAL A 4 -0.30 -10.13 -10.67
CA VAL A 4 -1.15 -10.35 -9.49
C VAL A 4 -0.35 -10.12 -8.22
N VAL A 5 -0.67 -9.07 -7.49
CA VAL A 5 -0.03 -8.71 -6.23
C VAL A 5 -0.99 -8.97 -5.07
N CYS A 6 -0.52 -9.68 -4.06
CA CYS A 6 -1.26 -9.99 -2.84
C CYS A 6 -0.50 -9.46 -1.62
N ILE A 7 -1.11 -8.56 -0.86
CA ILE A 7 -0.51 -7.93 0.32
C ILE A 7 -1.32 -8.31 1.56
N ASP A 8 -0.74 -9.14 2.43
CA ASP A 8 -1.45 -9.62 3.62
C ASP A 8 -1.44 -8.59 4.76
N GLY A 9 -2.39 -8.72 5.69
CA GLY A 9 -2.49 -7.89 6.87
C GLY A 9 -1.29 -8.07 7.81
N THR A 10 -0.95 -7.00 8.53
CA THR A 10 0.14 -7.02 9.50
C THR A 10 0.00 -8.15 10.52
N SER A 11 1.13 -8.76 10.84
CA SER A 11 1.32 -9.94 11.67
C SER A 11 0.68 -11.23 11.14
N LYS A 12 0.33 -11.27 9.84
CA LYS A 12 -0.10 -12.48 9.15
C LYS A 12 1.03 -13.04 8.31
N LYS A 13 1.21 -14.36 8.41
CA LYS A 13 2.17 -15.15 7.67
C LYS A 13 1.54 -16.48 7.31
N PHE A 14 2.10 -17.11 6.28
CA PHE A 14 1.76 -18.49 5.95
C PHE A 14 1.91 -19.39 7.18
N GLY A 15 0.90 -20.22 7.43
CA GLY A 15 0.87 -21.12 8.57
C GLY A 15 -0.43 -21.92 8.64
N SER A 16 -0.72 -22.50 9.80
CA SER A 16 -1.90 -23.34 9.98
C SER A 16 -3.24 -22.59 9.88
N LYS A 17 -3.24 -21.25 9.99
CA LYS A 17 -4.41 -20.39 9.81
C LYS A 17 -4.12 -19.28 8.80
N ASN A 18 -4.43 -19.57 7.53
CA ASN A 18 -4.22 -18.65 6.41
C ASN A 18 -5.35 -17.61 6.30
N THR A 19 -4.98 -16.41 5.86
CA THR A 19 -5.92 -15.34 5.49
C THR A 19 -6.55 -15.61 4.14
N ASN A 20 -7.60 -14.86 3.79
CA ASN A 20 -8.18 -14.93 2.45
C ASN A 20 -7.19 -14.48 1.36
N VAL A 21 -6.22 -13.60 1.69
CA VAL A 21 -5.16 -13.19 0.77
C VAL A 21 -4.28 -14.39 0.40
N ILE A 22 -3.83 -15.16 1.39
CA ILE A 22 -3.02 -16.36 1.15
C ILE A 22 -3.83 -17.41 0.40
N ARG A 23 -5.08 -17.67 0.80
CA ARG A 23 -5.95 -18.64 0.12
C ARG A 23 -6.18 -18.26 -1.35
N LEU A 24 -6.37 -16.98 -1.64
CA LEU A 24 -6.46 -16.49 -3.02
C LEU A 24 -5.13 -16.72 -3.75
N TYR A 25 -4.00 -16.34 -3.15
CA TYR A 25 -2.68 -16.49 -3.75
C TYR A 25 -2.33 -17.96 -4.08
N GLU A 26 -2.74 -18.90 -3.22
CA GLU A 26 -2.62 -20.34 -3.45
C GLU A 26 -3.38 -20.77 -4.71
N GLN A 27 -4.59 -20.24 -4.92
CA GLN A 27 -5.46 -20.58 -6.05
C GLN A 27 -5.12 -19.87 -7.36
N VAL A 28 -4.38 -18.75 -7.31
CA VAL A 28 -3.96 -18.01 -8.50
C VAL A 28 -2.94 -18.85 -9.30
N ARG A 29 -3.24 -19.10 -10.57
CA ARG A 29 -2.34 -19.79 -11.52
C ARG A 29 -1.03 -19.02 -11.70
N LYS A 30 0.11 -19.71 -11.68
CA LYS A 30 1.45 -19.14 -11.83
C LYS A 30 2.02 -19.56 -13.18
N SER A 31 2.37 -18.60 -14.03
CA SER A 31 2.88 -18.86 -15.38
C SER A 31 3.53 -17.62 -15.98
N GLU A 32 4.21 -17.76 -17.12
CA GLU A 32 4.75 -16.63 -17.90
C GLU A 32 3.69 -15.59 -18.31
N GLN A 33 2.42 -15.98 -18.38
CA GLN A 33 1.30 -15.09 -18.70
C GLN A 33 0.62 -14.49 -17.45
N GLN A 34 0.95 -14.98 -16.26
CA GLN A 34 0.39 -14.54 -14.98
C GLN A 34 1.47 -14.60 -13.90
N LEU A 35 2.13 -13.47 -13.71
CA LEU A 35 3.16 -13.30 -12.69
C LEU A 35 2.50 -12.95 -11.37
N THR A 36 3.04 -13.49 -10.28
CA THR A 36 2.45 -13.35 -8.95
C THR A 36 3.48 -12.84 -7.96
N TYR A 37 3.07 -11.93 -7.09
CA TYR A 37 3.87 -11.42 -5.98
C TYR A 37 3.07 -11.46 -4.70
N TYR A 38 3.69 -11.93 -3.62
CA TYR A 38 3.10 -11.97 -2.29
C TYR A 38 3.98 -11.20 -1.30
N ALA A 39 3.40 -10.18 -0.67
CA ALA A 39 4.00 -9.48 0.45
C ALA A 39 3.37 -9.98 1.75
N SER A 40 4.18 -10.59 2.62
CA SER A 40 3.75 -10.89 3.98
C SER A 40 3.60 -9.60 4.76
N GLY A 41 2.51 -9.44 5.50
CA GLY A 41 2.39 -8.37 6.46
C GLY A 41 3.24 -8.65 7.69
N ILE A 42 4.58 -8.66 7.61
CA ILE A 42 5.40 -8.75 8.83
C ILE A 42 5.20 -7.44 9.59
N GLY A 43 4.74 -7.55 10.84
CA GLY A 43 4.53 -6.43 11.75
C GLY A 43 5.43 -6.56 12.95
N THR A 44 6.15 -5.50 13.27
CA THR A 44 6.94 -5.35 14.50
C THR A 44 5.98 -5.29 15.69
N TYR A 45 5.70 -6.43 16.32
CA TYR A 45 5.10 -6.44 17.64
C TYR A 45 6.13 -5.94 18.64
N ALA A 46 5.99 -4.70 19.12
CA ALA A 46 6.62 -4.34 20.38
C ALA A 46 5.92 -5.14 21.49
N ARG A 47 6.58 -6.16 22.05
CA ARG A 47 6.08 -6.86 23.24
C ARG A 47 6.10 -5.89 24.41
N PRO A 48 4.96 -5.57 25.05
CA PRO A 48 4.96 -4.68 26.20
C PRO A 48 5.63 -5.37 27.39
N SER A 49 6.56 -4.66 28.04
CA SER A 49 7.16 -5.05 29.32
C SER A 49 6.20 -4.66 30.46
N TRP A 50 5.88 -5.62 31.34
CA TRP A 50 4.82 -5.57 32.36
C TRP A 50 5.23 -4.89 33.68
N ARG A 51 5.90 -3.72 33.66
CA ARG A 51 6.20 -2.98 34.90
C ARG A 51 5.96 -1.47 34.75
N SER A 52 5.09 -0.93 35.62
CA SER A 52 4.44 0.39 35.63
C SER A 52 5.32 1.65 35.52
N LEU A 53 4.78 2.70 34.85
CA LEU A 53 4.88 4.17 35.05
C LEU A 53 4.31 4.89 33.80
N THR A 54 3.12 5.50 33.92
CA THR A 54 1.96 5.10 33.07
C THR A 54 1.42 6.14 32.06
N TYR A 55 2.22 7.06 31.52
CA TYR A 55 1.76 7.83 30.33
C TYR A 55 2.90 8.19 29.38
N TRP A 56 4.01 8.73 29.89
CA TRP A 56 5.14 9.11 29.04
C TRP A 56 5.91 7.93 28.44
N LYS A 57 6.08 6.82 29.18
CA LYS A 57 6.65 5.59 28.64
C LYS A 57 5.72 4.94 27.62
N GLN A 58 4.40 5.02 27.84
CA GLN A 58 3.42 4.58 26.85
C GLN A 58 3.48 5.45 25.59
N LYS A 59 3.51 6.78 25.72
CA LYS A 59 3.61 7.71 24.58
C LYS A 59 4.88 7.48 23.76
N LEU A 60 6.03 7.28 24.42
CA LEU A 60 7.29 6.96 23.74
C LEU A 60 7.25 5.58 23.06
N LEU A 61 6.64 4.59 23.72
CA LEU A 61 6.44 3.25 23.16
C LEU A 61 5.49 3.28 21.95
N TYR A 62 4.37 3.98 22.05
CA TYR A 62 3.41 4.18 20.96
C TYR A 62 4.08 4.89 19.79
N LYS A 63 4.82 5.97 20.02
CA LYS A 63 5.58 6.67 18.96
C LYS A 63 6.57 5.75 18.24
N ARG A 64 7.25 4.85 18.97
CA ARG A 64 8.16 3.87 18.37
C ARG A 64 7.43 2.80 17.56
N ILE A 65 6.26 2.36 18.02
CA ILE A 65 5.41 1.41 17.30
C ILE A 65 4.88 2.05 16.03
N ASP A 66 4.33 3.26 16.11
CA ASP A 66 3.78 3.98 14.96
C ASP A 66 4.88 4.24 13.90
N LEU A 67 6.07 4.63 14.34
CA LEU A 67 7.22 4.81 13.44
C LEU A 67 7.65 3.49 12.78
N ALA A 68 7.69 2.39 13.52
CA ALA A 68 8.04 1.09 12.97
C ALA A 68 6.97 0.60 11.96
N ILE A 69 5.69 0.87 12.23
CA ILE A 69 4.60 0.56 11.31
C ILE A 69 4.69 1.42 10.05
N ALA A 70 4.97 2.72 10.19
CA ALA A 70 5.14 3.64 9.06
C ALA A 70 6.30 3.22 8.16
N TRP A 71 7.46 2.91 8.75
CA TRP A 71 8.62 2.46 7.99
C TRP A 71 8.37 1.13 7.27
N ASN A 72 7.74 0.17 7.96
CA ASN A 72 7.36 -1.10 7.34
C ASN A 72 6.34 -0.91 6.21
N LEU A 73 5.42 0.04 6.37
CA LEU A 73 4.44 0.37 5.35
C LEU A 73 5.10 0.93 4.09
N GLU A 74 5.96 1.92 4.24
CA GLU A 74 6.74 2.52 3.16
C GLU A 74 7.57 1.45 2.42
N THR A 75 8.22 0.57 3.18
CA THR A 75 9.06 -0.51 2.61
C THR A 75 8.24 -1.45 1.74
N VAL A 76 7.09 -1.93 2.23
CA VAL A 76 6.22 -2.83 1.45
C VAL A 76 5.65 -2.15 0.20
N ILE A 77 5.28 -0.86 0.29
CA ILE A 77 4.80 -0.12 -0.88
C ILE A 77 5.90 -0.01 -1.94
N MET A 78 7.12 0.38 -1.53
CA MET A 78 8.25 0.49 -2.44
C MET A 78 8.66 -0.85 -3.04
N ASP A 79 8.63 -1.95 -2.27
CA ASP A 79 8.96 -3.29 -2.74
C ASP A 79 7.93 -3.80 -3.76
N VAL A 80 6.64 -3.60 -3.50
CA VAL A 80 5.57 -3.93 -4.44
C VAL A 80 5.68 -3.09 -5.71
N TYR A 81 5.88 -1.77 -5.56
CA TYR A 81 6.05 -0.86 -6.69
C TYR A 81 7.26 -1.26 -7.54
N ARG A 82 8.39 -1.59 -6.90
CA ARG A 82 9.59 -2.10 -7.56
C ARG A 82 9.30 -3.36 -8.36
N TRP A 83 8.65 -4.34 -7.74
CA TRP A 83 8.31 -5.58 -8.43
C TRP A 83 7.42 -5.32 -9.66
N LEU A 84 6.45 -4.41 -9.54
CA LEU A 84 5.64 -3.99 -10.69
C LEU A 84 6.50 -3.32 -11.77
N ALA A 85 7.37 -2.38 -11.41
CA ALA A 85 8.24 -1.66 -12.35
C ALA A 85 9.19 -2.60 -13.10
N ASP A 86 9.80 -3.55 -12.39
CA ASP A 86 10.74 -4.52 -12.96
C ASP A 86 10.05 -5.54 -13.90
N ASN A 87 8.75 -5.81 -13.72
CA ASN A 87 8.04 -6.88 -14.43
C ASN A 87 7.01 -6.40 -15.48
N TYR A 88 6.57 -5.15 -15.39
CA TYR A 88 5.53 -4.61 -16.26
C TYR A 88 6.00 -4.50 -17.72
N ARG A 89 5.14 -4.96 -18.62
CA ARG A 89 5.24 -4.70 -20.06
C ARG A 89 3.98 -3.96 -20.50
N GLN A 90 4.13 -3.13 -21.55
CA GLN A 90 3.03 -2.34 -22.07
C GLN A 90 1.80 -3.23 -22.36
N GLY A 91 0.65 -2.85 -21.80
CA GLY A 91 -0.60 -3.58 -21.95
C GLY A 91 -0.85 -4.69 -20.91
N ASP A 92 0.07 -4.91 -19.97
CA ASP A 92 -0.17 -5.81 -18.84
C ASP A 92 -1.30 -5.28 -17.93
N LYS A 93 -2.05 -6.21 -17.33
CA LYS A 93 -3.12 -5.90 -16.38
C LYS A 93 -2.62 -6.10 -14.95
N ILE A 94 -2.70 -5.04 -14.14
CA ILE A 94 -2.31 -5.07 -12.72
C ILE A 94 -3.52 -5.40 -11.85
N TYR A 95 -3.42 -6.45 -11.05
CA TYR A 95 -4.40 -6.87 -10.06
C TYR A 95 -3.78 -6.76 -8.67
N LEU A 96 -4.40 -5.98 -7.80
CA LEU A 96 -3.97 -5.79 -6.42
C LEU A 96 -5.00 -6.40 -5.47
N TYR A 97 -4.52 -7.12 -4.48
CA TYR A 97 -5.35 -7.68 -3.41
C TYR A 97 -4.73 -7.36 -2.06
N GLY A 98 -5.57 -6.99 -1.09
CA GLY A 98 -5.06 -6.77 0.26
C GLY A 98 -6.09 -6.93 1.36
N PHE A 99 -5.61 -7.24 2.56
CA PHE A 99 -6.41 -7.38 3.77
C PHE A 99 -5.93 -6.43 4.88
N SER A 100 -6.86 -5.78 5.58
CA SER A 100 -6.55 -4.90 6.71
C SER A 100 -5.56 -3.81 6.29
N ARG A 101 -4.40 -3.72 6.96
CA ARG A 101 -3.32 -2.81 6.56
C ARG A 101 -2.71 -3.11 5.18
N GLY A 102 -2.74 -4.38 4.75
CA GLY A 102 -2.35 -4.77 3.39
C GLY A 102 -3.28 -4.21 2.32
N ALA A 103 -4.58 -4.04 2.64
CA ALA A 103 -5.53 -3.37 1.75
C ALA A 103 -5.19 -1.88 1.60
N TYR A 104 -4.78 -1.23 2.70
CA TYR A 104 -4.32 0.16 2.65
C TYR A 104 -3.04 0.30 1.80
N GLN A 105 -2.08 -0.60 1.98
CA GLN A 105 -0.85 -0.65 1.16
C GLN A 105 -1.18 -0.85 -0.33
N ALA A 106 -2.11 -1.76 -0.66
CA ALA A 106 -2.56 -1.96 -2.04
C ALA A 106 -3.18 -0.69 -2.65
N ARG A 107 -4.00 0.04 -1.88
CA ARG A 107 -4.59 1.33 -2.29
C ARG A 107 -3.52 2.40 -2.47
N ALA A 108 -2.50 2.43 -1.61
CA ALA A 108 -1.39 3.36 -1.73
C ALA A 108 -0.52 3.07 -2.97
N VAL A 109 -0.26 1.81 -3.29
CA VAL A 109 0.41 1.41 -4.54
C VAL A 109 -0.38 1.87 -5.77
N ALA A 110 -1.71 1.69 -5.76
CA ALA A 110 -2.57 2.17 -6.84
C ALA A 110 -2.50 3.70 -6.99
N GLY A 111 -2.55 4.43 -5.87
CA GLY A 111 -2.41 5.88 -5.85
C GLY A 111 -1.05 6.37 -6.32
N MET A 112 0.04 5.68 -5.95
CA MET A 112 1.39 5.98 -6.42
C MET A 112 1.50 5.82 -7.94
N ILE A 113 0.97 4.72 -8.51
CA ILE A 113 0.94 4.51 -9.96
C ILE A 113 0.13 5.61 -10.68
N ASP A 114 -1.01 6.03 -10.12
CA ASP A 114 -1.80 7.13 -10.67
C ASP A 114 -1.00 8.44 -10.69
N LYS A 115 -0.43 8.82 -9.54
CA LYS A 115 0.14 10.15 -9.33
C LYS A 115 1.53 10.34 -9.91
N VAL A 116 2.42 9.36 -9.74
CA VAL A 116 3.82 9.48 -10.17
C VAL A 116 4.19 8.51 -11.31
N GLY A 117 3.24 7.66 -11.73
CA GLY A 117 3.46 6.69 -12.81
C GLY A 117 4.11 5.39 -12.34
N LEU A 118 4.37 4.49 -13.28
CA LEU A 118 5.14 3.25 -13.05
C LEU A 118 6.46 3.32 -13.83
N LEU A 119 7.58 3.31 -13.11
CA LEU A 119 8.93 3.42 -13.70
C LEU A 119 9.22 2.34 -14.74
N PHE A 120 10.04 2.69 -15.74
CA PHE A 120 10.68 1.69 -16.60
C PHE A 120 11.62 0.78 -15.79
N PRO A 121 11.70 -0.52 -16.13
CA PRO A 121 12.52 -1.49 -15.41
C PRO A 121 13.99 -1.04 -15.34
N GLY A 122 14.63 -1.28 -14.18
CA GLY A 122 16.03 -0.91 -13.95
C GLY A 122 16.24 0.48 -13.30
N ASN A 123 15.24 1.37 -13.31
CA ASN A 123 15.35 2.70 -12.67
C ASN A 123 15.11 2.68 -11.14
N ASN A 124 15.51 1.60 -10.48
CA ASN A 124 15.14 1.30 -9.11
C ASN A 124 15.67 2.30 -8.07
N VAL A 125 16.74 3.04 -8.38
CA VAL A 125 17.29 4.10 -7.53
C VAL A 125 16.32 5.29 -7.39
N GLN A 126 15.38 5.46 -8.32
CA GLN A 126 14.39 6.55 -8.29
C GLN A 126 13.16 6.23 -7.43
N ILE A 127 12.98 4.98 -6.98
CA ILE A 127 11.78 4.56 -6.25
C ILE A 127 11.58 5.32 -4.94
N PRO A 128 12.61 5.52 -4.09
CA PRO A 128 12.45 6.31 -2.86
C PRO A 128 12.01 7.75 -3.15
N PHE A 129 12.59 8.37 -4.18
CA PHE A 129 12.19 9.72 -4.60
C PHE A 129 10.76 9.75 -5.14
N ALA A 130 10.36 8.78 -5.96
CA ALA A 130 8.99 8.66 -6.45
C ALA A 130 7.98 8.50 -5.31
N PHE A 131 8.33 7.73 -4.27
CA PHE A 131 7.50 7.57 -3.08
C PHE A 131 7.39 8.87 -2.28
N GLU A 132 8.50 9.57 -2.05
CA GLU A 132 8.50 10.87 -1.36
C GLU A 132 7.65 11.91 -2.11
N LEU A 133 7.82 11.98 -3.43
CA LEU A 133 7.04 12.85 -4.28
C LEU A 133 5.55 12.53 -4.17
N TYR A 134 5.18 11.25 -4.28
CA TYR A 134 3.81 10.77 -4.07
C TYR A 134 3.27 11.18 -2.69
N ALA A 135 3.96 10.85 -1.61
CA ALA A 135 3.53 11.15 -0.24
C ALA A 135 3.34 12.65 0.01
N SER A 136 4.10 13.50 -0.70
CA SER A 136 4.05 14.95 -0.54
C SER A 136 2.85 15.66 -1.20
N LEU A 137 2.08 14.95 -2.05
CA LEU A 137 0.97 15.52 -2.83
C LEU A 137 -0.28 15.85 -2.00
N ASP A 138 -0.39 15.35 -0.77
CA ASP A 138 -1.54 15.63 0.11
C ASP A 138 -1.28 16.80 1.10
N SER A 139 -0.31 17.67 0.80
CA SER A 139 0.03 18.76 1.72
C SER A 139 -1.04 19.84 1.78
N SER A 140 -1.33 20.34 2.99
CA SER A 140 -2.32 21.39 3.29
C SER A 140 -2.04 22.77 2.66
N SER A 141 -0.86 22.99 2.05
CA SER A 141 -0.55 24.23 1.32
C SER A 141 -0.89 24.12 -0.17
N ARG A 142 -1.96 24.81 -0.59
CA ARG A 142 -2.48 24.80 -1.97
C ARG A 142 -1.42 25.20 -3.02
N HIS A 143 -0.57 26.18 -2.73
CA HIS A 143 0.46 26.67 -3.66
C HIS A 143 1.59 25.65 -3.85
N LYS A 144 2.06 25.03 -2.77
CA LYS A 144 3.07 23.95 -2.84
C LYS A 144 2.52 22.71 -3.55
N ASN A 145 1.21 22.47 -3.46
CA ASN A 145 0.56 21.35 -4.12
C ASN A 145 0.61 21.50 -5.66
N ILE A 146 0.40 22.70 -6.20
CA ILE A 146 0.48 22.95 -7.65
C ILE A 146 1.87 22.60 -8.19
N GLU A 147 2.93 23.11 -7.57
CA GLU A 147 4.30 22.85 -8.03
C GLU A 147 4.70 21.38 -7.91
N ARG A 148 4.26 20.70 -6.83
CA ARG A 148 4.48 19.25 -6.69
C ARG A 148 3.72 18.41 -7.70
N ASN A 149 2.48 18.77 -8.05
CA ASN A 149 1.74 18.09 -9.12
C ASN A 149 2.45 18.23 -10.46
N LYS A 150 2.90 19.45 -10.81
CA LYS A 150 3.70 19.67 -12.03
C LYS A 150 4.99 18.84 -12.03
N LEU A 151 5.67 18.73 -10.87
CA LEU A 151 6.86 17.90 -10.74
C LEU A 151 6.53 16.41 -10.92
N ALA A 152 5.43 15.93 -10.35
CA ALA A 152 4.94 14.56 -10.49
C ALA A 152 4.58 14.22 -11.95
N GLU A 153 3.91 15.13 -12.65
CA GLU A 153 3.61 15.00 -14.09
C GLU A 153 4.91 14.91 -14.91
N ARG A 154 5.85 15.84 -14.70
CA ARG A 154 7.15 15.80 -15.39
C ARG A 154 7.95 14.55 -15.09
N PHE A 155 7.94 14.08 -13.84
CA PHE A 155 8.59 12.84 -13.43
C PHE A 155 7.99 11.64 -14.17
N LYS A 156 6.66 11.55 -14.19
CA LYS A 156 5.90 10.52 -14.89
C LYS A 156 6.21 10.52 -16.39
N ASP A 157 6.23 11.67 -17.04
CA ASP A 157 6.53 11.79 -18.46
C ASP A 157 7.99 11.40 -18.80
N THR A 158 8.92 11.62 -17.87
CA THR A 158 10.35 11.38 -18.09
C THR A 158 10.76 9.92 -17.86
N PHE A 159 10.25 9.29 -16.79
CA PHE A 159 10.79 8.02 -16.28
C PHE A 159 9.80 6.85 -16.30
N CYS A 160 8.52 7.08 -16.59
CA CYS A 160 7.47 6.09 -16.42
C CYS A 160 6.85 5.63 -17.74
N HIS A 161 6.26 4.44 -17.71
CA HIS A 161 5.43 3.92 -18.79
C HIS A 161 4.18 4.79 -18.99
N PRO A 162 3.77 5.05 -20.25
CA PRO A 162 2.56 5.81 -20.53
C PRO A 162 1.30 4.98 -20.25
N ASN A 163 0.27 5.65 -19.72
CA ASN A 163 -1.09 5.12 -19.56
C ASN A 163 -1.21 3.84 -18.69
N VAL A 164 -0.31 3.64 -17.73
CA VAL A 164 -0.42 2.54 -16.77
C VAL A 164 -1.55 2.83 -15.78
N SER A 165 -2.39 1.83 -15.52
CA SER A 165 -3.50 1.90 -14.57
C SER A 165 -3.73 0.55 -13.90
N VAL A 166 -4.28 0.58 -12.68
CA VAL A 166 -4.66 -0.63 -11.96
C VAL A 166 -5.96 -1.18 -12.55
N HIS A 167 -5.94 -2.43 -13.00
CA HIS A 167 -7.10 -3.08 -13.61
C HIS A 167 -8.12 -3.53 -12.57
N PHE A 168 -7.66 -4.09 -11.45
CA PHE A 168 -8.52 -4.56 -10.37
C PHE A 168 -7.86 -4.33 -9.02
N LEU A 169 -8.63 -3.86 -8.03
CA LEU A 169 -8.24 -3.84 -6.63
C LEU A 169 -9.32 -4.49 -5.76
N GLY A 170 -8.96 -5.59 -5.10
CA GLY A 170 -9.79 -6.29 -4.12
C GLY A 170 -9.30 -6.05 -2.70
N ALA A 171 -10.15 -5.48 -1.86
CA ALA A 171 -9.86 -5.19 -0.47
C ALA A 171 -10.74 -5.99 0.50
N TRP A 172 -10.14 -6.49 1.57
CA TRP A 172 -10.86 -6.96 2.75
C TRP A 172 -10.57 -6.03 3.92
N ASP A 173 -11.62 -5.38 4.43
CA ASP A 173 -11.63 -4.67 5.70
C ASP A 173 -10.45 -3.71 5.89
N THR A 174 -10.23 -2.82 4.92
CA THR A 174 -9.16 -1.82 4.96
C THR A 174 -9.19 -1.06 6.28
N VAL A 175 -8.08 -1.05 7.02
CA VAL A 175 -7.91 -0.23 8.22
C VAL A 175 -6.72 0.69 8.04
N SER A 176 -6.81 1.90 8.59
CA SER A 176 -5.75 2.90 8.48
C SER A 176 -4.44 2.39 9.11
N SER A 177 -3.32 2.75 8.50
CA SER A 177 -2.01 2.24 8.89
C SER A 177 -1.34 3.00 10.03
N VAL A 178 -1.78 4.23 10.30
CA VAL A 178 -1.20 5.13 11.31
C VAL A 178 -2.24 5.35 12.40
N GLY A 179 -1.92 4.96 13.64
CA GLY A 179 -2.80 5.20 14.77
C GLY A 179 -3.03 6.70 14.97
N PHE A 180 -4.29 7.11 15.18
CA PHE A 180 -4.77 8.43 15.63
C PHE A 180 -4.26 9.73 14.95
N THR A 181 -3.21 9.73 14.12
CA THR A 181 -2.65 10.94 13.50
C THR A 181 -3.39 11.38 12.24
N GLY A 182 -4.24 10.53 11.66
CA GLY A 182 -5.18 10.90 10.59
C GLY A 182 -4.58 11.23 9.23
N GLU A 183 -3.24 11.25 9.10
CA GLU A 183 -2.54 11.47 7.84
C GLU A 183 -2.61 10.21 6.97
N THR A 184 -3.29 10.32 5.83
CA THR A 184 -3.41 9.25 4.83
C THR A 184 -2.57 9.56 3.61
N LEU A 185 -2.06 8.53 2.93
CA LEU A 185 -1.37 8.72 1.66
C LEU A 185 -2.37 9.18 0.59
N PRO A 186 -1.95 10.05 -0.36
CA PRO A 186 -2.86 10.59 -1.36
C PRO A 186 -3.50 9.49 -2.23
N ALA A 187 -4.72 9.75 -2.68
CA ALA A 187 -5.54 8.84 -3.49
C ALA A 187 -5.88 7.49 -2.84
N THR A 188 -5.47 7.21 -1.60
CA THR A 188 -5.90 5.98 -0.89
C THR A 188 -7.41 5.95 -0.69
N ARG A 189 -8.06 7.10 -0.48
CA ARG A 189 -9.52 7.25 -0.34
C ARG A 189 -10.29 7.44 -1.66
N SER A 190 -9.63 7.36 -2.81
CA SER A 190 -10.28 7.47 -4.12
C SER A 190 -10.05 6.21 -4.93
N CYS A 191 -11.04 5.82 -5.72
CA CYS A 191 -10.92 4.66 -6.61
C CYS A 191 -11.08 5.02 -8.10
N ALA A 192 -11.17 6.32 -8.44
CA ALA A 192 -11.40 6.76 -9.82
C ALA A 192 -10.27 6.36 -10.80
N HIS A 193 -9.06 6.15 -10.28
CA HIS A 193 -7.89 5.70 -11.04
C HIS A 193 -7.79 4.16 -11.19
N ILE A 194 -8.75 3.42 -10.61
CA ILE A 194 -8.80 1.96 -10.61
C ILE A 194 -9.98 1.53 -11.48
N LYS A 195 -9.74 0.67 -12.47
CA LYS A 195 -10.81 0.26 -13.40
C LYS A 195 -11.92 -0.53 -12.70
N ILE A 196 -11.57 -1.39 -11.76
CA ILE A 196 -12.52 -2.20 -10.97
C ILE A 196 -12.07 -2.22 -9.52
N PHE A 197 -12.90 -1.68 -8.63
CA PHE A 197 -12.66 -1.73 -7.18
C PHE A 197 -13.74 -2.55 -6.48
N ARG A 198 -13.34 -3.43 -5.56
CA ARG A 198 -14.24 -4.23 -4.72
C ARG A 198 -13.71 -4.25 -3.30
N HIS A 199 -14.55 -3.94 -2.31
CA HIS A 199 -14.18 -3.93 -0.91
C HIS A 199 -15.22 -4.67 -0.07
N ALA A 200 -14.81 -5.74 0.59
CA ALA A 200 -15.61 -6.46 1.58
C ALA A 200 -15.35 -5.88 2.99
N LEU A 201 -16.41 -5.53 3.71
CA LEU A 201 -16.36 -4.90 5.04
C LEU A 201 -16.87 -5.87 6.12
N ALA A 202 -16.25 -5.82 7.32
CA ALA A 202 -16.74 -6.55 8.47
C ALA A 202 -17.84 -5.75 9.20
N LEU A 203 -19.10 -6.20 9.10
CA LEU A 203 -20.25 -5.52 9.74
C LEU A 203 -20.20 -5.59 11.28
N ASP A 204 -19.62 -6.65 11.82
CA ASP A 204 -19.54 -6.90 13.27
C ASP A 204 -18.21 -6.44 13.90
N GLU A 205 -17.37 -5.70 13.18
CA GLU A 205 -16.15 -5.12 13.76
C GLU A 205 -16.49 -3.95 14.68
N ARG A 206 -16.23 -4.10 15.98
CA ARG A 206 -16.60 -3.12 17.03
C ARG A 206 -15.38 -2.49 17.71
N ARG A 207 -14.16 -2.89 17.37
CA ARG A 207 -12.95 -2.36 18.00
C ARG A 207 -12.61 -1.01 17.38
N VAL A 208 -12.56 0.03 18.21
CA VAL A 208 -12.25 1.43 17.82
C VAL A 208 -10.96 1.55 16.98
N LYS A 209 -9.97 0.68 17.23
CA LYS A 209 -8.68 0.68 16.51
C LYS A 209 -8.74 0.07 15.10
N PHE A 210 -9.86 -0.52 14.71
CA PHE A 210 -10.06 -1.23 13.44
C PHE A 210 -11.23 -0.66 12.65
N LEU A 211 -11.55 0.62 12.85
CA LEU A 211 -12.55 1.30 12.04
C LEU A 211 -12.15 1.22 10.55
N PRO A 212 -13.04 0.73 9.67
CA PRO A 212 -12.68 0.51 8.29
C PRO A 212 -12.64 1.83 7.50
N GLU A 213 -11.69 1.94 6.58
CA GLU A 213 -11.68 2.98 5.56
C GLU A 213 -12.52 2.53 4.36
N TYR A 214 -13.68 3.15 4.15
CA TYR A 214 -14.54 2.94 2.99
C TYR A 214 -14.45 4.14 2.03
N VAL A 215 -14.83 3.91 0.76
CA VAL A 215 -14.91 4.91 -0.32
C VAL A 215 -16.35 5.01 -0.79
#